data_AF-A0A161WY71-F1
#
_entry.id   AF-A0A161WY71-F1
#
_cell.length_a   1.000
_cell.length_b   1.000
_cell.length_c   1.000
_cell.angle_alpha   90.00
_cell.angle_beta   90.00
_cell.angle_gamma   90.00
#
_symmetry.space_group_name_H-M   'P 1'
#
loop_
_entity.id
_entity.type
_entity.pdbx_description
1 polymer ?
#
loop_
_entity_poly.entity_id
_entity_poly.type
_entity_poly.pdbx_seq_one_letter_code
_entity_poly.pdbx_strand_id
1 'polypeptide(L)'
;MKKILLAALSTVFLFSTTACSNKTAQKESTEKQEDKSIVMATTTSTQDSGLLDYLLPIFEKEKGIKVKVVAKGTGEALKLGERGDADVLLVHAKEQEEKFIKDGFGVKRYDVMYNDFIIVGPKSDPAKIKEKAPSDAIQALKTISESGSQFISRGDESGTHTKEKGLWKAANITPQGNFYVSAGKGMGAVLQMASEKNAYTLTDRATYLSMKDKLDLIIVTEKNDKLYNQYGVIKLNPEKNKIKEKEADEFINWIISDNTQKLIAEFGKEKYGQSLFIPNAKK
;
A
#
# COMPACT_ATOMS: atom_id res chain seq x y z
N MET A 1 11.52 102.86 -2.54
CA MET A 1 11.58 101.44 -2.09
C MET A 1 10.84 101.35 -0.76
N LYS A 2 9.77 100.54 -0.74
CA LYS A 2 8.62 100.53 0.22
C LYS A 2 9.08 100.10 1.63
N LYS A 3 8.95 100.92 2.68
CA LYS A 3 7.80 101.30 3.55
C LYS A 3 7.53 100.34 4.74
N ILE A 4 7.73 100.89 5.96
CA ILE A 4 6.87 100.85 7.19
C ILE A 4 6.89 99.53 8.01
N LEU A 5 7.43 99.46 9.24
CA LEU A 5 6.99 99.95 10.57
C LEU A 5 6.21 98.87 11.38
N LEU A 6 6.45 98.88 12.71
CA LEU A 6 5.67 98.35 13.84
C LEU A 6 6.02 97.01 14.50
N ALA A 7 6.23 97.15 15.81
CA ALA A 7 6.18 96.16 16.88
C ALA A 7 4.73 95.88 17.34
N ALA A 8 4.49 94.67 17.85
CA ALA A 8 3.48 94.26 18.86
C ALA A 8 3.59 92.72 18.99
N LEU A 9 4.11 92.11 20.06
CA LEU A 9 3.60 91.95 21.43
C LEU A 9 2.25 91.22 21.54
N SER A 10 2.24 90.18 22.39
CA SER A 10 1.08 89.46 22.98
C SER A 10 0.41 88.45 22.03
N THR A 11 0.05 87.22 22.37
CA THR A 11 -0.05 86.37 23.58
C THR A 11 -0.57 85.02 23.03
N VAL A 12 -0.31 83.84 23.60
CA VAL A 12 -1.31 83.06 24.37
C VAL A 12 -0.83 81.60 24.44
N PHE A 13 -0.69 81.12 25.68
CA PHE A 13 -0.86 79.76 26.22
C PHE A 13 0.18 78.64 26.03
N LEU A 14 0.69 78.22 27.20
CA LEU A 14 1.14 76.87 27.55
C LEU A 14 0.08 75.81 27.19
N PHE A 15 0.51 74.63 26.74
CA PHE A 15 0.08 73.35 27.32
C PHE A 15 1.05 72.22 26.93
N SER A 16 1.58 71.57 27.95
CA SER A 16 2.27 70.29 27.92
C SER A 16 1.31 69.14 27.58
N THR A 17 1.65 68.26 26.66
CA THR A 17 1.21 66.84 26.69
C THR A 17 2.22 65.91 26.05
N THR A 18 2.62 64.92 26.83
CA THR A 18 3.27 63.66 26.48
C THR A 18 2.45 62.91 25.41
N ALA A 19 3.06 62.66 24.25
CA ALA A 19 2.48 61.77 23.24
C ALA A 19 3.16 60.39 23.32
N CYS A 20 2.47 59.43 23.94
CA CYS A 20 2.76 58.00 23.79
C CYS A 20 2.43 57.57 22.37
N SER A 21 3.46 57.27 21.57
CA SER A 21 3.28 56.68 20.25
C SER A 21 3.02 55.18 20.38
N ASN A 22 1.77 54.78 20.18
CA ASN A 22 1.34 53.39 20.06
C ASN A 22 2.01 52.73 18.85
N LYS A 23 3.00 51.86 19.10
CA LYS A 23 3.53 50.91 18.11
C LYS A 23 2.69 49.64 18.22
N THR A 24 1.72 49.50 17.34
CA THR A 24 0.98 48.26 17.15
C THR A 24 1.95 47.21 16.61
N ALA A 25 2.40 46.32 17.48
CA ALA A 25 3.19 45.15 17.09
C ALA A 25 2.26 44.18 16.34
N GLN A 26 2.41 44.15 15.02
CA GLN A 26 1.79 43.15 14.17
C GLN A 26 2.45 41.82 14.50
N LYS A 27 1.74 41.01 15.29
CA LYS A 27 2.14 39.64 15.61
C LYS A 27 1.86 38.82 14.34
N GLU A 28 2.87 38.64 13.50
CA GLU A 28 2.86 37.60 12.47
C GLU A 28 2.74 36.25 13.20
N SER A 29 1.52 35.75 13.26
CA SER A 29 1.27 34.35 13.58
C SER A 29 1.74 33.54 12.37
N THR A 30 3.00 33.09 12.40
CA THR A 30 3.38 31.89 11.66
C THR A 30 2.54 30.76 12.20
N GLU A 31 1.42 30.49 11.52
CA GLU A 31 0.65 29.26 11.67
C GLU A 31 1.63 28.12 11.44
N LYS A 32 1.93 27.39 12.51
CA LYS A 32 2.77 26.20 12.42
C LYS A 32 1.96 25.20 11.61
N GLN A 33 2.18 25.15 10.29
CA GLN A 33 1.53 24.21 9.40
C GLN A 33 1.78 22.82 9.96
N GLU A 34 0.76 22.24 10.57
CA GLU A 34 0.84 20.91 11.15
C GLU A 34 1.10 19.95 9.97
N ASP A 35 2.21 19.21 10.04
CA ASP A 35 2.59 18.25 9.00
C ASP A 35 1.46 17.23 8.83
N LYS A 36 0.63 17.44 7.80
CA LYS A 36 -0.49 16.53 7.49
C LYS A 36 0.08 15.16 7.20
N SER A 37 -0.54 14.14 7.77
CA SER A 37 -0.12 12.76 7.57
C SER A 37 -1.28 11.81 7.72
N ILE A 38 -1.23 10.64 7.11
CA ILE A 38 -2.14 9.52 7.35
C ILE A 38 -1.37 8.25 7.67
N VAL A 39 -2.01 7.31 8.34
CA VAL A 39 -1.50 5.94 8.53
C VAL A 39 -2.20 5.03 7.54
N MET A 40 -1.41 4.36 6.70
CA MET A 40 -1.88 3.30 5.81
C MET A 40 -1.50 1.94 6.39
N ALA A 41 -2.49 1.10 6.68
CA ALA A 41 -2.23 -0.32 6.88
C ALA A 41 -2.31 -1.06 5.54
N THR A 42 -1.28 -1.84 5.24
CA THR A 42 -1.15 -2.57 3.96
C THR A 42 -0.50 -3.92 4.17
N THR A 43 -0.28 -4.65 3.07
CA THR A 43 0.36 -5.96 3.12
C THR A 43 1.87 -5.88 2.91
N THR A 44 2.61 -6.82 3.50
CA THR A 44 4.06 -6.96 3.23
C THR A 44 4.37 -7.15 1.76
N SER A 45 3.56 -7.88 0.99
CA SER A 45 3.77 -8.00 -0.47
C SER A 45 3.54 -6.68 -1.21
N THR A 46 2.62 -5.83 -0.76
CA THR A 46 2.48 -4.47 -1.32
C THR A 46 3.76 -3.67 -1.11
N GLN A 47 4.34 -3.72 0.09
CA GLN A 47 5.60 -3.02 0.40
C GLN A 47 6.78 -3.62 -0.38
N ASP A 48 6.95 -4.94 -0.36
CA ASP A 48 8.07 -5.66 -0.98
C ASP A 48 8.07 -5.52 -2.53
N SER A 49 6.93 -5.17 -3.13
CA SER A 49 6.84 -4.86 -4.56
C SER A 49 7.58 -3.57 -4.96
N GLY A 50 7.82 -2.66 -4.01
CA GLY A 50 8.39 -1.34 -4.24
C GLY A 50 7.40 -0.31 -4.80
N LEU A 51 6.13 -0.67 -5.00
CA LEU A 51 5.11 0.24 -5.55
C LEU A 51 4.91 1.48 -4.65
N LEU A 52 4.87 1.29 -3.33
CA LEU A 52 4.63 2.38 -2.39
C LEU A 52 5.81 3.37 -2.37
N ASP A 53 7.04 2.88 -2.47
CA ASP A 53 8.24 3.72 -2.54
C ASP A 53 8.25 4.58 -3.82
N TYR A 54 7.57 4.12 -4.88
CA TYR A 54 7.39 4.87 -6.13
C TYR A 54 6.24 5.89 -6.05
N LEU A 55 5.07 5.49 -5.51
CA LEU A 55 3.86 6.31 -5.53
C LEU A 55 3.82 7.36 -4.42
N LEU A 56 4.21 7.00 -3.20
CA LEU A 56 4.00 7.86 -2.02
C LEU A 56 4.79 9.18 -2.09
N PRO A 57 6.04 9.23 -2.57
CA PRO A 57 6.73 10.51 -2.74
C PRO A 57 6.02 11.48 -3.69
N ILE A 58 5.33 10.95 -4.71
CA ILE A 58 4.55 11.75 -5.66
C ILE A 58 3.30 12.32 -4.98
N PHE A 59 2.57 11.48 -4.24
CA PHE A 59 1.41 11.91 -3.45
C PHE A 59 1.80 12.99 -2.42
N GLU A 60 2.90 12.77 -1.68
CA GLU A 60 3.40 13.73 -0.69
C GLU A 60 3.72 15.08 -1.32
N LYS A 61 4.34 15.09 -2.49
CA LYS A 61 4.66 16.31 -3.24
C LYS A 61 3.40 17.03 -3.74
N GLU A 62 2.40 16.30 -4.22
CA GLU A 62 1.18 16.87 -4.80
C GLU A 62 0.18 17.37 -3.76
N LYS A 63 0.09 16.70 -2.60
CA LYS A 63 -0.93 16.95 -1.58
C LYS A 63 -0.38 17.54 -0.28
N GLY A 64 0.92 17.44 -0.05
CA GLY A 64 1.53 17.84 1.22
C GLY A 64 1.08 16.97 2.40
N ILE A 65 0.69 15.71 2.14
CA ILE A 65 0.22 14.75 3.15
C ILE A 65 1.18 13.56 3.18
N LYS A 66 1.88 13.36 4.30
CA LYS A 66 2.78 12.22 4.52
C LYS A 66 2.03 10.91 4.71
N VAL A 67 2.53 9.80 4.18
CA VAL A 67 1.90 8.48 4.38
C VAL A 67 2.80 7.58 5.23
N LYS A 68 2.36 7.29 6.45
CA LYS A 68 3.03 6.34 7.35
C LYS A 68 2.54 4.93 7.04
N VAL A 69 3.38 4.11 6.43
CA VAL A 69 3.02 2.75 6.04
C VAL A 69 3.26 1.76 7.17
N VAL A 70 2.24 0.95 7.47
CA VAL A 70 2.32 -0.20 8.37
C VAL A 70 2.01 -1.46 7.56
N ALA A 71 3.06 -2.18 7.17
CA ALA A 71 2.95 -3.40 6.37
C ALA A 71 2.86 -4.66 7.27
N LYS A 72 1.77 -5.44 7.14
CA LYS A 72 1.53 -6.69 7.89
C LYS A 72 0.88 -7.76 7.00
N GLY A 73 0.47 -8.91 7.54
CA GLY A 73 -0.48 -9.78 6.85
C GLY A 73 -1.84 -9.10 6.72
N THR A 74 -2.68 -9.47 5.74
CA THR A 74 -3.99 -8.85 5.52
C THR A 74 -4.88 -8.91 6.76
N GLY A 75 -4.91 -10.04 7.47
CA GLY A 75 -5.69 -10.14 8.72
C GLY A 75 -5.24 -9.14 9.78
N GLU A 76 -3.92 -8.94 9.94
CA GLU A 76 -3.39 -7.96 10.89
C GLU A 76 -3.56 -6.51 10.42
N ALA A 77 -3.48 -6.25 9.11
CA ALA A 77 -3.79 -4.95 8.54
C ALA A 77 -5.26 -4.56 8.76
N LEU A 78 -6.19 -5.52 8.60
CA LEU A 78 -7.59 -5.32 8.91
C LEU A 78 -7.79 -5.05 10.41
N LYS A 79 -7.18 -5.84 11.31
CA LYS A 79 -7.24 -5.59 12.76
C LYS A 79 -6.68 -4.24 13.18
N LEU A 80 -5.67 -3.70 12.50
CA LEU A 80 -5.21 -2.32 12.71
C LEU A 80 -6.33 -1.32 12.37
N GLY A 81 -7.01 -1.53 11.25
CA GLY A 81 -8.20 -0.77 10.86
C GLY A 81 -9.35 -0.86 11.87
N GLU A 82 -9.67 -2.07 12.36
CA GLU A 82 -10.73 -2.28 13.36
C GLU A 82 -10.46 -1.49 14.66
N ARG A 83 -9.20 -1.43 15.09
CA ARG A 83 -8.75 -0.72 16.30
C ARG A 83 -8.61 0.79 16.12
N GLY A 84 -8.73 1.31 14.90
CA GLY A 84 -8.51 2.73 14.62
C GLY A 84 -7.04 3.13 14.54
N ASP A 85 -6.12 2.17 14.38
CA ASP A 85 -4.68 2.41 14.24
C ASP A 85 -4.28 2.78 12.80
N ALA A 86 -5.24 2.92 11.88
CA ALA A 86 -5.05 3.30 10.49
C ALA A 86 -6.16 4.24 10.00
N ASP A 87 -5.84 5.10 9.01
CA ASP A 87 -6.76 6.02 8.35
C ASP A 87 -7.26 5.46 7.01
N VAL A 88 -6.42 4.67 6.33
CA VAL A 88 -6.76 3.93 5.11
C VAL A 88 -6.19 2.51 5.13
N LEU A 89 -6.87 1.59 4.45
CA LEU A 89 -6.34 0.27 4.11
C LEU A 89 -6.03 0.20 2.62
N LEU A 90 -4.91 -0.41 2.25
CA LEU A 90 -4.62 -0.85 0.87
C LEU A 90 -4.22 -2.32 0.90
N VAL A 91 -5.17 -3.21 0.62
CA VAL A 91 -5.03 -4.66 0.80
C VAL A 91 -5.56 -5.43 -0.42
N HIS A 92 -5.43 -6.76 -0.42
CA HIS A 92 -5.78 -7.62 -1.57
C HIS A 92 -6.49 -8.93 -1.21
N ALA A 93 -7.40 -8.87 -0.23
CA ALA A 93 -8.27 -9.99 0.16
C ALA A 93 -9.75 -9.56 0.10
N LYS A 94 -10.29 -9.43 -1.12
CA LYS A 94 -11.64 -8.90 -1.39
C LYS A 94 -12.75 -9.45 -0.48
N GLU A 95 -12.80 -10.76 -0.24
CA GLU A 95 -13.81 -11.35 0.65
C GLU A 95 -13.70 -10.84 2.10
N GLN A 96 -12.48 -10.70 2.63
CA GLN A 96 -12.25 -10.17 3.98
C GLN A 96 -12.53 -8.66 4.03
N GLU A 97 -12.21 -7.94 2.96
CA GLU A 97 -12.50 -6.51 2.80
C GLU A 97 -14.02 -6.22 2.77
N GLU A 98 -14.78 -7.02 2.03
CA GLU A 98 -16.23 -6.91 1.97
C GLU A 98 -16.86 -7.23 3.33
N LYS A 99 -16.35 -8.25 4.03
CA LYS A 99 -16.76 -8.54 5.41
C LYS A 99 -16.44 -7.37 6.35
N PHE A 100 -15.25 -6.79 6.26
CA PHE A 100 -14.80 -5.67 7.08
C PHE A 100 -15.71 -4.45 6.95
N ILE A 101 -16.17 -4.15 5.72
CA ILE A 101 -17.15 -3.10 5.45
C ILE A 101 -18.53 -3.48 6.00
N LYS A 102 -18.97 -4.72 5.78
CA LYS A 102 -20.26 -5.22 6.29
C LYS A 102 -20.34 -5.16 7.83
N ASP A 103 -19.22 -5.40 8.51
CA ASP A 103 -19.12 -5.28 9.97
C ASP A 103 -19.02 -3.81 10.45
N GLY A 104 -18.99 -2.86 9.51
CA GLY A 104 -19.03 -1.41 9.75
C GLY A 104 -17.69 -0.76 10.08
N PHE A 105 -16.56 -1.46 9.89
CA PHE A 105 -15.23 -0.90 10.18
C PHE A 105 -14.68 -0.05 9.03
N GLY A 106 -15.15 -0.27 7.81
CA GLY A 106 -14.83 0.55 6.64
C GLY A 106 -16.08 1.14 6.00
N VAL A 107 -15.94 2.29 5.33
CA VAL A 107 -17.07 3.00 4.68
C VAL A 107 -17.35 2.41 3.29
N LYS A 108 -16.32 2.31 2.46
CA LYS A 108 -16.42 1.85 1.07
C LYS A 108 -15.07 1.35 0.59
N ARG A 109 -15.13 0.31 -0.25
CA ARG A 109 -13.99 -0.25 -0.99
C ARG A 109 -13.98 0.29 -2.40
N TYR A 110 -12.81 0.73 -2.86
CA TYR A 110 -12.55 1.08 -4.25
C TYR A 110 -11.51 0.13 -4.83
N ASP A 111 -11.79 -0.44 -5.99
CA ASP A 111 -10.77 -1.15 -6.76
C ASP A 111 -9.70 -0.14 -7.21
N VAL A 112 -8.43 -0.53 -7.10
CA VAL A 112 -7.29 0.33 -7.48
C VAL A 112 -6.57 -0.25 -8.68
N MET A 113 -6.16 -1.51 -8.56
CA MET A 113 -5.32 -2.21 -9.53
C MET A 113 -5.37 -3.70 -9.24
N TYR A 114 -4.85 -4.49 -10.15
CA TYR A 114 -4.62 -5.90 -9.90
C TYR A 114 -3.24 -6.33 -10.39
N ASN A 115 -2.74 -7.41 -9.82
CA ASN A 115 -1.69 -8.21 -10.44
C ASN A 115 -2.13 -9.68 -10.42
N ASP A 116 -1.20 -10.59 -10.63
CA ASP A 116 -1.43 -12.02 -10.52
C ASP A 116 -0.49 -12.68 -9.52
N PHE A 117 -0.99 -13.77 -8.95
CA PHE A 117 -0.17 -14.77 -8.31
C PHE A 117 0.46 -15.69 -9.36
N ILE A 118 1.57 -16.29 -8.99
CA ILE A 118 2.28 -17.30 -9.77
C ILE A 118 2.79 -18.38 -8.83
N ILE A 119 2.95 -19.58 -9.34
CA ILE A 119 3.72 -20.62 -8.64
C ILE A 119 5.12 -20.61 -9.23
N VAL A 120 6.10 -20.47 -8.35
CA VAL A 120 7.51 -20.56 -8.69
C VAL A 120 8.11 -21.83 -8.09
N GLY A 121 9.17 -22.34 -8.70
CA GLY A 121 9.88 -23.54 -8.26
C GLY A 121 11.31 -23.58 -8.79
N PRO A 122 12.08 -24.61 -8.41
CA PRO A 122 13.47 -24.75 -8.85
C PRO A 122 13.56 -24.94 -10.37
N LYS A 123 14.70 -24.53 -10.96
CA LYS A 123 14.97 -24.66 -12.41
C LYS A 123 14.85 -26.10 -12.92
N SER A 124 15.17 -27.09 -12.08
CA SER A 124 15.07 -28.52 -12.39
C SER A 124 13.62 -29.04 -12.47
N ASP A 125 12.65 -28.31 -11.91
CA ASP A 125 11.22 -28.64 -11.87
C ASP A 125 10.95 -30.13 -11.59
N PRO A 126 11.34 -30.66 -10.41
CA PRO A 126 11.28 -32.10 -10.12
C PRO A 126 9.86 -32.69 -10.18
N ALA A 127 8.82 -31.89 -9.92
CA ALA A 127 7.43 -32.30 -10.05
C ALA A 127 6.89 -32.21 -11.51
N LYS A 128 7.68 -31.66 -12.45
CA LYS A 128 7.36 -31.42 -13.86
C LYS A 128 6.12 -30.53 -14.06
N ILE A 129 5.99 -29.49 -13.24
CA ILE A 129 4.83 -28.59 -13.24
C ILE A 129 4.73 -27.82 -14.54
N LYS A 130 5.85 -27.41 -15.16
CA LYS A 130 5.82 -26.68 -16.43
C LYS A 130 5.20 -27.47 -17.58
N GLU A 131 5.35 -28.79 -17.56
CA GLU A 131 4.77 -29.68 -18.56
C GLU A 131 3.32 -30.02 -18.20
N LYS A 132 3.08 -30.37 -16.93
CA LYS A 132 1.80 -30.94 -16.48
C LYS A 132 0.73 -29.90 -16.16
N ALA A 133 1.12 -28.71 -15.72
CA ALA A 133 0.21 -27.69 -15.19
C ALA A 133 0.74 -26.24 -15.34
N PRO A 134 1.21 -25.82 -16.54
CA PRO A 134 1.77 -24.48 -16.73
C PRO A 134 0.76 -23.34 -16.53
N SER A 135 -0.53 -23.63 -16.70
CA SER A 135 -1.62 -22.65 -16.52
C SER A 135 -2.76 -23.15 -15.65
N ASP A 136 -2.53 -24.19 -14.85
CA ASP A 136 -3.53 -24.74 -13.93
C ASP A 136 -2.96 -24.79 -12.52
N ALA A 137 -3.28 -23.77 -11.72
CA ALA A 137 -2.81 -23.67 -10.34
C ALA A 137 -3.29 -24.84 -9.47
N ILE A 138 -4.50 -25.37 -9.71
CA ILE A 138 -5.06 -26.46 -8.92
C ILE A 138 -4.34 -27.77 -9.26
N GLN A 139 -4.16 -28.04 -10.56
CA GLN A 139 -3.40 -29.22 -10.99
C GLN A 139 -1.93 -29.15 -10.57
N ALA A 140 -1.33 -27.95 -10.56
CA ALA A 140 0.04 -27.77 -10.10
C ALA A 140 0.19 -28.14 -8.61
N LEU A 141 -0.70 -27.64 -7.74
CA LEU A 141 -0.68 -27.97 -6.31
C LEU A 141 -0.90 -29.47 -6.05
N LYS A 142 -1.82 -30.12 -6.80
CA LYS A 142 -2.00 -31.58 -6.75
C LYS A 142 -0.70 -32.31 -7.11
N THR A 143 -0.08 -31.92 -8.21
CA THR A 143 1.16 -32.55 -8.71
C THR A 143 2.33 -32.35 -7.74
N ILE A 144 2.45 -31.16 -7.13
CA ILE A 144 3.45 -30.89 -6.08
C ILE A 144 3.23 -31.83 -4.89
N SER A 145 1.99 -31.91 -4.39
CA SER A 145 1.63 -32.77 -3.26
C SER A 145 1.88 -34.26 -3.55
N GLU A 146 1.48 -34.75 -4.72
CA GLU A 146 1.65 -36.16 -5.14
C GLU A 146 3.12 -36.54 -5.30
N SER A 147 3.95 -35.62 -5.81
CA SER A 147 5.39 -35.85 -5.95
C SER A 147 6.16 -35.81 -4.63
N GLY A 148 5.55 -35.28 -3.56
CA GLY A 148 6.23 -35.00 -2.30
C GLY A 148 7.28 -33.88 -2.39
N SER A 149 7.28 -33.10 -3.48
CA SER A 149 8.17 -31.95 -3.64
C SER A 149 7.87 -30.90 -2.58
N GLN A 150 8.92 -30.28 -2.03
CA GLN A 150 8.74 -29.28 -0.97
C GLN A 150 7.96 -28.06 -1.49
N PHE A 151 7.03 -27.58 -0.67
CA PHE A 151 6.27 -26.36 -0.86
C PHE A 151 6.44 -25.48 0.39
N ILE A 152 6.92 -24.26 0.20
CA ILE A 152 7.09 -23.28 1.28
C ILE A 152 5.87 -22.36 1.29
N SER A 153 5.05 -22.46 2.33
CA SER A 153 3.95 -21.54 2.60
C SER A 153 4.43 -20.33 3.39
N ARG A 154 3.78 -19.19 3.15
CA ARG A 154 3.90 -17.99 3.98
C ARG A 154 3.56 -18.24 5.44
N GLY A 155 2.46 -18.95 5.71
CA GLY A 155 2.05 -19.28 7.06
C GLY A 155 1.78 -18.08 7.99
N ASP A 156 1.47 -16.90 7.43
CA ASP A 156 1.47 -15.61 8.16
C ASP A 156 0.12 -14.86 8.11
N GLU A 157 -0.95 -15.55 7.71
CA GLU A 157 -2.30 -14.98 7.53
C GLU A 157 -2.36 -13.74 6.60
N SER A 158 -1.40 -13.62 5.69
CA SER A 158 -1.43 -12.63 4.61
C SER A 158 -2.43 -12.96 3.51
N GLY A 159 -2.71 -12.00 2.63
CA GLY A 159 -3.52 -12.24 1.42
C GLY A 159 -2.94 -13.35 0.53
N THR A 160 -1.62 -13.47 0.43
CA THR A 160 -0.97 -14.59 -0.27
C THR A 160 -1.26 -15.92 0.43
N HIS A 161 -1.14 -15.99 1.76
CA HIS A 161 -1.47 -17.20 2.52
C HIS A 161 -2.98 -17.55 2.41
N THR A 162 -3.86 -16.55 2.45
CA THR A 162 -5.31 -16.75 2.22
C THR A 162 -5.56 -17.31 0.82
N LYS A 163 -4.93 -16.75 -0.22
CA LYS A 163 -5.05 -17.25 -1.60
C LYS A 163 -4.57 -18.69 -1.68
N GLU A 164 -3.40 -18.98 -1.13
CA GLU A 164 -2.80 -20.30 -1.10
C GLU A 164 -3.74 -21.33 -0.45
N LYS A 165 -4.27 -21.04 0.75
CA LYS A 165 -5.27 -21.88 1.43
C LYS A 165 -6.51 -22.11 0.56
N GLY A 166 -6.97 -21.09 -0.15
CA GLY A 166 -8.08 -21.19 -1.10
C GLY A 166 -7.78 -22.15 -2.26
N LEU A 167 -6.57 -22.11 -2.81
CA LEU A 167 -6.13 -23.01 -3.88
C LEU A 167 -5.99 -24.46 -3.39
N TRP A 168 -5.42 -24.68 -2.21
CA TRP A 168 -5.35 -26.01 -1.60
C TRP A 168 -6.74 -26.61 -1.36
N LYS A 169 -7.66 -25.82 -0.80
CA LYS A 169 -9.06 -26.22 -0.62
C LYS A 169 -9.72 -26.58 -1.95
N ALA A 170 -9.53 -25.77 -2.99
CA ALA A 170 -10.05 -26.07 -4.33
C ALA A 170 -9.39 -27.30 -4.99
N ALA A 171 -8.18 -27.67 -4.57
CA ALA A 171 -7.53 -28.92 -4.95
C ALA A 171 -8.06 -30.14 -4.17
N ASN A 172 -8.93 -29.94 -3.17
CA ASN A 172 -9.34 -30.95 -2.18
C ASN A 172 -8.15 -31.58 -1.45
N ILE A 173 -7.12 -30.77 -1.16
CA ILE A 173 -5.91 -31.20 -0.44
C ILE A 173 -5.80 -30.38 0.85
N THR A 174 -5.63 -31.08 1.97
CA THR A 174 -5.14 -30.47 3.21
C THR A 174 -3.63 -30.64 3.22
N PRO A 175 -2.84 -29.58 2.98
CA PRO A 175 -1.39 -29.71 2.90
C PRO A 175 -0.82 -29.98 4.30
N GLN A 176 -0.25 -31.17 4.48
CA GLN A 176 0.29 -31.61 5.77
C GLN A 176 1.49 -32.55 5.56
N GLY A 177 2.35 -32.63 6.58
CA GLY A 177 3.55 -33.47 6.54
C GLY A 177 4.77 -32.77 5.95
N ASN A 178 5.82 -33.55 5.67
CA ASN A 178 7.17 -33.03 5.42
C ASN A 178 7.32 -32.20 4.14
N PHE A 179 6.41 -32.36 3.16
CA PHE A 179 6.48 -31.58 1.93
C PHE A 179 6.01 -30.14 2.14
N TYR A 180 5.14 -29.87 3.11
CA TYR A 180 4.56 -28.54 3.34
C TYR A 180 5.22 -27.84 4.52
N VAL A 181 5.91 -26.74 4.26
CA VAL A 181 6.62 -25.96 5.28
C VAL A 181 5.93 -24.61 5.47
N SER A 182 5.33 -24.41 6.64
CA SER A 182 4.75 -23.11 7.03
C SER A 182 5.84 -22.22 7.63
N ALA A 183 6.25 -21.15 6.93
CA ALA A 183 7.41 -20.35 7.32
C ALA A 183 7.11 -19.29 8.39
N GLY A 184 5.87 -18.79 8.47
CA GLY A 184 5.49 -17.66 9.34
C GLY A 184 6.22 -16.36 9.00
N LYS A 185 6.54 -16.13 7.71
CA LYS A 185 7.40 -15.03 7.25
C LYS A 185 6.79 -14.29 6.05
N GLY A 186 7.27 -13.08 5.82
CA GLY A 186 6.93 -12.26 4.65
C GLY A 186 7.41 -12.86 3.32
N MET A 187 6.91 -12.34 2.20
CA MET A 187 7.08 -12.95 0.88
C MET A 187 8.53 -13.02 0.44
N GLY A 188 9.33 -11.96 0.65
CA GLY A 188 10.73 -11.99 0.26
C GLY A 188 11.55 -13.08 0.96
N ALA A 189 11.31 -13.30 2.26
CA ALA A 189 11.97 -14.35 3.02
C ALA A 189 11.51 -15.76 2.60
N VAL A 190 10.24 -15.92 2.22
CA VAL A 190 9.71 -17.19 1.70
C VAL A 190 10.30 -17.52 0.34
N LEU A 191 10.46 -16.53 -0.55
CA LEU A 191 11.12 -16.73 -1.84
C LEU A 191 12.58 -17.16 -1.67
N GLN A 192 13.33 -16.52 -0.77
CA GLN A 192 14.70 -16.94 -0.44
C GLN A 192 14.74 -18.37 0.09
N MET A 193 13.87 -18.71 1.04
CA MET A 193 13.78 -20.07 1.57
C MET A 193 13.42 -21.10 0.49
N ALA A 194 12.48 -20.79 -0.39
CA ALA A 194 12.12 -21.66 -1.50
C ALA A 194 13.29 -21.87 -2.48
N SER A 195 14.04 -20.81 -2.76
CA SER A 195 15.26 -20.86 -3.58
C SER A 195 16.33 -21.76 -2.95
N GLU A 196 16.65 -21.55 -1.67
CA GLU A 196 17.67 -22.31 -0.93
C GLU A 196 17.31 -23.79 -0.78
N LYS A 197 16.01 -24.10 -0.62
CA LYS A 197 15.51 -25.46 -0.41
C LYS A 197 15.15 -26.19 -1.70
N ASN A 198 15.32 -25.56 -2.87
CA ASN A 198 14.82 -26.09 -4.15
C ASN A 198 13.33 -26.48 -4.08
N ALA A 199 12.52 -25.60 -3.50
CA ALA A 199 11.11 -25.82 -3.22
C ALA A 199 10.20 -24.94 -4.07
N TYR A 200 8.93 -25.32 -4.15
CA TYR A 200 7.88 -24.54 -4.78
C TYR A 200 7.28 -23.54 -3.78
N THR A 201 6.71 -22.44 -4.27
CA THR A 201 5.90 -21.53 -3.45
C THR A 201 4.94 -20.72 -4.32
N LEU A 202 3.87 -20.20 -3.70
CA LEU A 202 2.96 -19.23 -4.31
C LEU A 202 3.44 -17.81 -3.95
N THR A 203 3.57 -16.94 -4.94
CA THR A 203 3.99 -15.54 -4.77
C THR A 203 3.19 -14.64 -5.69
N ASP A 204 3.07 -13.35 -5.37
CA ASP A 204 2.68 -12.36 -6.39
C ASP A 204 3.86 -12.12 -7.35
N ARG A 205 3.52 -11.80 -8.60
CA ARG A 205 4.51 -11.61 -9.67
C ARG A 205 5.45 -10.43 -9.40
N ALA A 206 4.93 -9.34 -8.80
CA ALA A 206 5.69 -8.14 -8.55
C ALA A 206 6.87 -8.39 -7.59
N THR A 207 6.62 -9.09 -6.48
CA THR A 207 7.65 -9.46 -5.50
C THR A 207 8.65 -10.45 -6.09
N TYR A 208 8.20 -11.44 -6.88
CA TYR A 208 9.12 -12.34 -7.57
C TYR A 208 10.05 -11.58 -8.53
N LEU A 209 9.50 -10.68 -9.36
CA LEU A 209 10.29 -9.92 -10.33
C LEU A 209 11.27 -8.96 -9.65
N SER A 210 10.89 -8.34 -8.52
CA SER A 210 11.79 -7.45 -7.77
C SER A 210 12.99 -8.18 -7.16
N MET A 211 12.88 -9.48 -6.96
CA MET A 211 13.92 -10.33 -6.37
C MET A 211 14.55 -11.32 -7.35
N LYS A 212 14.09 -11.40 -8.60
CA LYS A 212 14.42 -12.46 -9.56
C LYS A 212 15.91 -12.71 -9.71
N ASP A 213 16.72 -11.65 -9.75
CA ASP A 213 18.18 -11.76 -9.93
C ASP A 213 18.91 -12.35 -8.70
N LYS A 214 18.21 -12.49 -7.58
CA LYS A 214 18.72 -13.06 -6.31
C LYS A 214 18.15 -14.46 -6.02
N LEU A 215 17.38 -15.03 -6.94
CA LEU A 215 16.65 -16.28 -6.75
C LEU A 215 17.00 -17.30 -7.82
N ASP A 216 17.14 -18.56 -7.42
CA ASP A 216 17.25 -19.72 -8.31
C ASP A 216 15.87 -20.38 -8.55
N LEU A 217 14.86 -19.53 -8.72
CA LEU A 217 13.48 -19.92 -8.96
C LEU A 217 13.04 -19.48 -10.35
N ILE A 218 12.18 -20.29 -10.97
CA ILE A 218 11.50 -19.97 -12.23
C ILE A 218 9.99 -20.03 -12.03
N ILE A 219 9.26 -19.31 -12.86
CA ILE A 219 7.80 -19.44 -12.95
C ILE A 219 7.49 -20.82 -13.54
N VAL A 220 6.71 -21.61 -12.81
CA VAL A 220 6.26 -22.94 -13.26
C VAL A 220 4.76 -22.99 -13.57
N THR A 221 3.97 -22.09 -12.97
CA THR A 221 2.55 -21.92 -13.28
C THR A 221 2.15 -20.45 -13.25
N GLU A 222 1.43 -19.99 -14.27
CA GLU A 222 0.90 -18.62 -14.39
C GLU A 222 -0.37 -18.59 -15.26
N LYS A 223 -0.99 -17.41 -15.48
CA LYS A 223 -2.12 -17.25 -16.44
C LYS A 223 -3.32 -18.16 -16.15
N ASN A 224 -3.76 -18.17 -14.89
CA ASN A 224 -4.97 -18.85 -14.45
C ASN A 224 -5.89 -17.86 -13.74
N ASP A 225 -7.19 -17.87 -14.00
CA ASP A 225 -8.14 -16.92 -13.37
C ASP A 225 -8.15 -17.01 -11.84
N LYS A 226 -7.85 -18.18 -11.27
CA LYS A 226 -7.74 -18.37 -9.82
C LYS A 226 -6.51 -17.69 -9.23
N LEU A 227 -5.57 -17.24 -10.05
CA LEU A 227 -4.40 -16.48 -9.65
C LEU A 227 -4.61 -14.96 -9.70
N TYR A 228 -5.79 -14.48 -10.09
CA TYR A 228 -6.11 -13.05 -10.06
C TYR A 228 -5.98 -12.46 -8.64
N ASN A 229 -5.34 -11.29 -8.52
CA ASN A 229 -5.08 -10.63 -7.26
C ASN A 229 -5.50 -9.15 -7.30
N GLN A 230 -6.70 -8.86 -6.80
CA GLN A 230 -7.29 -7.52 -6.79
C GLN A 230 -6.86 -6.75 -5.55
N TYR A 231 -6.34 -5.53 -5.76
CA TYR A 231 -6.08 -4.58 -4.69
C TYR A 231 -7.26 -3.63 -4.53
N GLY A 232 -7.66 -3.41 -3.28
CA GLY A 232 -8.68 -2.45 -2.88
C GLY A 232 -8.13 -1.44 -1.89
N VAL A 233 -8.59 -0.19 -2.02
CA VAL A 233 -8.40 0.85 -0.99
C VAL A 233 -9.71 1.06 -0.22
N ILE A 234 -9.61 1.20 1.10
CA ILE A 234 -10.77 1.33 1.99
C ILE A 234 -10.52 2.49 2.95
N LYS A 235 -11.50 3.39 3.05
CA LYS A 235 -11.56 4.38 4.13
C LYS A 235 -12.10 3.73 5.39
N LEU A 236 -11.43 3.91 6.52
CA LEU A 236 -11.95 3.46 7.81
C LEU A 236 -13.20 4.27 8.19
N ASN A 237 -14.07 3.69 9.02
CA ASN A 237 -15.31 4.34 9.42
C ASN A 237 -15.07 5.37 10.53
N PRO A 238 -15.22 6.68 10.26
CA PRO A 238 -15.01 7.74 11.26
C PRO A 238 -16.02 7.70 12.41
N GLU A 239 -17.17 7.05 12.23
CA GLU A 239 -18.18 6.86 13.28
C GLU A 239 -17.72 5.85 14.35
N LYS A 240 -16.82 4.93 13.99
CA LYS A 240 -16.28 3.93 14.91
C LYS A 240 -14.99 4.36 15.59
N ASN A 241 -14.10 4.99 14.84
CA ASN A 241 -12.78 5.38 15.30
C ASN A 241 -12.44 6.79 14.81
N LYS A 242 -11.71 7.56 15.63
CA LYS A 242 -11.21 8.87 15.20
C LYS A 242 -10.11 8.67 14.16
N ILE A 243 -10.38 9.07 12.92
CA ILE A 243 -9.44 9.02 11.81
C ILE A 243 -9.25 10.40 11.18
N LYS A 244 -8.23 10.54 10.35
CA LYS A 244 -7.96 11.73 9.53
C LYS A 244 -8.74 11.66 8.22
N GLU A 245 -10.06 11.82 8.34
CA GLU A 245 -11.01 11.55 7.26
C GLU A 245 -10.72 12.34 5.99
N LYS A 246 -10.44 13.64 6.11
CA LYS A 246 -10.17 14.51 4.97
C LYS A 246 -8.94 14.04 4.19
N GLU A 247 -7.85 13.77 4.88
CA GLU A 247 -6.60 13.31 4.27
C GLU A 247 -6.75 11.89 3.70
N ALA A 248 -7.54 11.02 4.33
CA ALA A 248 -7.89 9.70 3.80
C ALA A 248 -8.68 9.79 2.49
N ASP A 249 -9.67 10.70 2.41
CA ASP A 249 -10.42 10.97 1.18
C ASP A 249 -9.50 11.55 0.09
N GLU A 250 -8.59 12.47 0.43
CA GLU A 250 -7.61 13.00 -0.51
C GLU A 250 -6.71 11.88 -1.09
N PHE A 251 -6.27 10.93 -0.26
CA PHE A 251 -5.49 9.78 -0.70
C PHE A 251 -6.30 8.85 -1.62
N ILE A 252 -7.52 8.50 -1.24
CA ILE A 252 -8.38 7.60 -2.03
C ILE A 252 -8.69 8.23 -3.39
N ASN A 253 -9.09 9.50 -3.41
CA ASN A 253 -9.36 10.21 -4.66
C ASN A 253 -8.12 10.31 -5.54
N TRP A 254 -6.94 10.49 -4.93
CA TRP A 254 -5.68 10.52 -5.65
C TRP A 254 -5.34 9.15 -6.26
N ILE A 255 -5.38 8.06 -5.48
CA ILE A 255 -4.92 6.73 -5.95
C ILE A 255 -5.83 6.15 -7.06
N ILE A 256 -7.12 6.50 -7.05
CA ILE A 256 -8.07 6.09 -8.10
C ILE A 256 -8.15 7.07 -9.28
N SER A 257 -7.41 8.18 -9.25
CA SER A 257 -7.43 9.19 -10.32
C SER A 257 -6.78 8.68 -11.60
N ASP A 258 -7.22 9.18 -12.77
CA ASP A 258 -6.66 8.78 -14.07
C ASP A 258 -5.14 9.02 -14.15
N ASN A 259 -4.65 10.07 -13.49
CA ASN A 259 -3.22 10.38 -13.46
C ASN A 259 -2.44 9.33 -12.65
N THR A 260 -2.91 8.97 -11.46
CA THR A 260 -2.24 7.95 -10.65
C THR A 260 -2.40 6.54 -11.22
N GLN A 261 -3.53 6.24 -11.85
CA GLN A 261 -3.73 4.99 -12.57
C GLN A 261 -2.73 4.84 -13.73
N LYS A 262 -2.37 5.94 -14.42
CA LYS A 262 -1.25 5.93 -15.39
C LYS A 262 0.09 5.66 -14.71
N LEU A 263 0.38 6.29 -13.56
CA LEU A 263 1.61 6.01 -12.80
C LEU A 263 1.72 4.53 -12.43
N ILE A 264 0.62 3.93 -11.97
CA ILE A 264 0.53 2.48 -11.68
C ILE A 264 0.82 1.64 -12.93
N ALA A 265 0.26 2.02 -14.09
CA ALA A 265 0.51 1.32 -15.36
C ALA A 265 1.97 1.40 -15.83
N GLU A 266 2.70 2.48 -15.49
CA GLU A 266 4.11 2.64 -15.85
C GLU A 266 5.04 1.88 -14.91
N PHE A 267 4.59 1.57 -13.69
CA PHE A 267 5.42 0.95 -12.68
C PHE A 267 5.96 -0.42 -13.12
N GLY A 268 7.28 -0.51 -13.20
CA GLY A 268 8.01 -1.72 -13.57
C GLY A 268 8.36 -1.87 -15.04
N LYS A 269 7.77 -1.08 -15.96
CA LYS A 269 8.05 -1.20 -17.40
C LYS A 269 9.53 -1.01 -17.74
N GLU A 270 10.15 0.02 -17.18
CA GLU A 270 11.57 0.33 -17.42
C GLU A 270 12.49 -0.81 -16.95
N LYS A 271 12.22 -1.35 -15.76
CA LYS A 271 13.10 -2.33 -15.12
C LYS A 271 12.83 -3.78 -15.56
N TYR A 272 11.57 -4.13 -15.80
CA TYR A 272 11.13 -5.51 -16.02
C TYR A 272 10.52 -5.75 -17.41
N GLY A 273 10.46 -4.72 -18.26
CA GLY A 273 9.89 -4.79 -19.61
C GLY A 273 8.36 -4.93 -19.64
N GLN A 274 7.69 -4.88 -18.49
CA GLN A 274 6.23 -5.01 -18.34
C GLN A 274 5.75 -4.26 -17.10
N SER A 275 4.47 -3.90 -17.08
CA SER A 275 3.85 -3.37 -15.85
C SER A 275 3.74 -4.47 -14.79
N LEU A 276 4.02 -4.13 -13.53
CA LEU A 276 3.81 -5.04 -12.41
C LEU A 276 2.37 -4.99 -11.85
N PHE A 277 1.62 -3.94 -12.17
CA PHE A 277 0.24 -3.76 -11.76
C PHE A 277 -0.59 -3.21 -12.92
N ILE A 278 -1.79 -3.76 -13.11
CA ILE A 278 -2.72 -3.28 -14.13
C ILE A 278 -3.78 -2.43 -13.42
N PRO A 279 -3.84 -1.11 -13.70
CA PRO A 279 -4.85 -0.24 -13.10
C PRO A 279 -6.25 -0.65 -13.55
N ASN A 280 -7.21 -0.59 -12.63
CA ASN A 280 -8.61 -0.89 -12.94
C ASN A 280 -9.61 -0.12 -12.08
N ALA A 281 -9.19 1.01 -11.50
CA ALA A 281 -10.10 1.84 -10.73
C ALA A 281 -11.27 2.33 -11.60
N LYS A 282 -12.47 2.27 -11.03
CA LYS A 282 -13.69 2.85 -11.62
C LYS A 282 -14.11 4.04 -10.76
N LYS A 283 -14.39 5.18 -11.41
CA LYS A 283 -14.97 6.36 -10.75
C LYS A 283 -16.43 6.10 -10.40
#